data_AF-A0A497JBU2-F1
#
_entry.id   AF-A0A497JBU2-F1
#
_cell.length_a   1.000
_cell.length_b   1.000
_cell.length_c   1.000
_cell.angle_alpha   90.00
_cell.angle_beta   90.00
_cell.angle_gamma   90.00
#
_symmetry.space_group_name_H-M   'P 1'
#
loop_
_entity.id
_entity.type
_entity.pdbx_description
1 polymer ?
#
loop_
_entity_poly.entity_id
_entity_poly.type
_entity_poly.pdbx_seq_one_letter_code
_entity_poly.pdbx_strand_id
1 'polypeptide(L)'
;MKWKLGGIAVIIIAAFILGVGLGQSYPQSPVSPPTVSNTNVTTNKIVVPDWIEVEQLNASWIKSPTVAGATYVIATQTSTNKEHANWICDGSADDVEIKAAIENLSVSVGYGGKLVLLEGVYNISNSIYPSLPALGITIEGVGNVTLKVSSGFPADYGVFHGMYMNLTIRNIKIDCNGIAEYGIFFNWENLVVDNCIIANAKFDGIRLDSSGPSGTINAIITKSRFDGCDEAGIYIDEGCKNIIITDNTFRNCFAGVQLYYVTSYEKIANNHFESCSRGVVAKGLHFIITGNTIEDCEEGIYVVESSKVIISNNIMDTCKPPSFFHGIYLGLVDDSIISSNIISDAKYGIYVHRGENNSICGNIIKDSIDSGIWVGGTGAGLYSAKRHSVEMNTIRNSGNYGINLTEYAVNIICRNNDVYNGGGVANIRDVGGPNIIQFNRGFTTENSGTAIISAGSTSVIVNHGLDREPTSADITVTPITDLAGASYYWFDLVNATSFTIHVDASPTSDVAFAWRAETSS
;
A
#
# COMPACT_ATOMS: atom_id res chain seq x y z
N MET A 1 24.44 29.80 -32.36
CA MET A 1 23.26 29.58 -33.21
C MET A 1 22.05 30.07 -32.41
N LYS A 2 21.55 31.27 -32.73
CA LYS A 2 20.37 31.91 -32.12
C LYS A 2 19.11 31.19 -32.59
N TRP A 3 18.09 31.02 -31.73
CA TRP A 3 16.62 31.12 -31.97
C TRP A 3 15.94 30.80 -30.62
N LYS A 4 14.87 31.40 -30.12
CA LYS A 4 14.26 32.76 -30.15
C LYS A 4 13.11 32.68 -29.13
N LEU A 5 12.93 33.75 -28.34
CA LEU A 5 11.81 33.99 -27.42
C LEU A 5 10.48 34.29 -28.16
N GLY A 6 9.37 33.98 -27.48
CA GLY A 6 8.04 34.62 -27.53
C GLY A 6 7.23 34.09 -26.34
N GLY A 7 6.70 34.86 -25.37
CA GLY A 7 5.88 36.09 -25.46
C GLY A 7 4.50 35.71 -26.02
N ILE A 8 3.32 35.86 -25.41
CA ILE A 8 2.68 36.83 -24.48
C ILE A 8 1.36 36.10 -24.04
N ALA A 9 0.82 36.20 -22.82
CA ALA A 9 -0.24 37.16 -22.49
C ALA A 9 -0.69 37.06 -21.02
N VAL A 10 -0.69 38.23 -20.37
CA VAL A 10 -1.34 38.56 -19.10
C VAL A 10 -2.80 38.92 -19.40
N ILE A 11 -3.75 38.37 -18.65
CA ILE A 11 -5.10 38.93 -18.52
C ILE A 11 -5.39 39.14 -17.04
N ILE A 12 -5.47 40.41 -16.67
CA ILE A 12 -6.05 40.93 -15.43
C ILE A 12 -7.51 41.24 -15.75
N ILE A 13 -8.46 40.64 -15.02
CA ILE A 13 -9.77 41.26 -14.79
C ILE A 13 -10.14 41.03 -13.32
N ALA A 14 -10.19 42.14 -12.59
CA ALA A 14 -10.80 42.27 -11.28
C ALA A 14 -12.32 42.46 -11.43
N ALA A 15 -13.11 41.88 -10.53
CA ALA A 15 -14.44 42.36 -10.23
C ALA A 15 -14.77 42.10 -8.75
N PHE A 16 -14.67 43.17 -7.97
CA PHE A 16 -15.28 43.36 -6.66
C PHE A 16 -16.80 43.45 -6.82
N ILE A 17 -17.58 42.70 -6.03
CA ILE A 17 -18.92 43.14 -5.60
C ILE A 17 -19.06 42.85 -4.10
N LEU A 18 -19.13 43.94 -3.35
CA LEU A 18 -19.61 44.02 -1.97
C LEU A 18 -21.13 43.84 -1.94
N GLY A 19 -21.62 42.98 -1.05
CA GLY A 19 -23.02 42.89 -0.68
C GLY A 19 -23.15 42.77 0.83
N VAL A 20 -23.34 43.90 1.50
CA VAL A 20 -23.61 44.00 2.95
C VAL A 20 -25.11 43.75 3.15
N GLY A 21 -25.48 42.89 4.10
CA GLY A 21 -26.85 42.68 4.53
C GLY A 21 -26.89 42.27 6.01
N LEU A 22 -27.34 43.19 6.85
CA LEU A 22 -27.47 43.08 8.31
C LEU A 22 -28.67 42.20 8.72
N GLY A 23 -28.55 41.50 9.85
CA GLY A 23 -29.61 41.49 10.87
C GLY A 23 -30.53 40.26 11.04
N GLN A 24 -30.13 39.39 11.97
CA GLN A 24 -30.93 38.68 13.01
C GLN A 24 -32.13 37.76 12.67
N SER A 25 -32.02 36.47 13.03
CA SER A 25 -32.62 35.86 14.25
C SER A 25 -32.76 34.33 14.09
N TYR A 26 -32.36 33.57 15.11
CA TYR A 26 -32.50 32.11 15.19
C TYR A 26 -33.92 31.72 15.64
N PRO A 27 -34.45 30.61 15.12
CA PRO A 27 -34.95 29.56 16.03
C PRO A 27 -34.42 28.17 15.65
N GLN A 28 -34.11 27.41 16.71
CA GLN A 28 -33.62 26.03 16.69
C GLN A 28 -34.72 25.05 16.25
N SER A 29 -34.40 24.16 15.31
CA SER A 29 -35.09 22.88 15.05
C SER A 29 -34.07 21.90 14.47
N PRO A 30 -34.15 20.58 14.79
CA PRO A 30 -33.02 19.67 14.68
C PRO A 30 -32.77 19.30 13.21
N VAL A 31 -31.62 19.72 12.69
CA VAL A 31 -31.17 19.33 11.34
C VAL A 31 -30.39 18.03 11.46
N SER A 32 -30.83 17.02 10.73
CA SER A 32 -30.13 15.74 10.53
C SER A 32 -28.68 15.97 10.08
N PRO A 33 -27.73 15.06 10.39
CA PRO A 33 -26.33 15.24 10.03
C PRO A 33 -26.19 15.43 8.51
N PRO A 34 -25.39 16.40 8.04
CA PRO A 34 -25.20 16.57 6.61
C PRO A 34 -24.50 15.32 6.05
N THR A 35 -25.12 14.71 5.05
CA THR A 35 -24.44 13.80 4.12
C THR A 35 -23.25 14.52 3.52
N VAL A 36 -22.05 14.06 3.85
CA VAL A 36 -20.81 14.52 3.21
C VAL A 36 -20.83 14.03 1.76
N SER A 37 -21.25 14.90 0.84
CA SER A 37 -21.00 14.69 -0.57
C SER A 37 -19.50 14.89 -0.82
N ASN A 38 -18.79 13.79 -1.05
CA ASN A 38 -17.38 13.74 -1.47
C ASN A 38 -17.20 14.32 -2.88
N THR A 39 -17.42 15.61 -3.05
CA THR A 39 -17.13 16.33 -4.30
C THR A 39 -16.23 17.50 -3.98
N ASN A 40 -14.99 17.20 -3.59
CA ASN A 40 -13.80 18.06 -3.73
C ASN A 40 -12.52 17.23 -3.50
N VAL A 41 -12.45 16.05 -4.09
CA VAL A 41 -11.14 15.41 -4.36
C VAL A 41 -10.60 16.12 -5.59
N THR A 42 -9.80 17.17 -5.41
CA THR A 42 -8.95 17.65 -6.50
C THR A 42 -8.08 16.48 -6.93
N THR A 43 -8.29 16.02 -8.16
CA THR A 43 -7.45 15.02 -8.83
C THR A 43 -6.04 15.58 -8.98
N ASN A 44 -5.25 15.53 -7.91
CA ASN A 44 -3.83 15.81 -7.98
C ASN A 44 -3.19 14.58 -8.63
N LYS A 45 -2.71 14.80 -9.86
CA LYS A 45 -1.95 13.84 -10.65
C LYS A 45 -0.97 13.09 -9.76
N ILE A 46 -1.25 11.81 -9.50
CA ILE A 46 -0.21 10.85 -9.16
C ILE A 46 0.82 10.97 -10.29
N VAL A 47 2.02 11.44 -9.97
CA VAL A 47 3.14 11.39 -10.91
C VAL A 47 3.46 9.91 -11.06
N VAL A 48 2.87 9.28 -12.08
CA VAL A 48 3.23 7.96 -12.55
C VAL A 48 4.71 8.07 -12.95
N PRO A 49 5.64 7.42 -12.24
CA PRO A 49 7.05 7.52 -12.58
C PRO A 49 7.33 7.01 -13.99
N ASP A 50 8.32 7.61 -14.66
CA ASP A 50 8.71 7.28 -16.04
C ASP A 50 9.13 5.81 -16.25
N TRP A 51 9.32 5.06 -15.16
CA TRP A 51 9.65 3.63 -15.19
C TRP A 51 8.43 2.71 -15.31
N ILE A 52 7.18 3.21 -15.28
CA ILE A 52 5.99 2.37 -15.49
C ILE A 52 5.71 2.20 -16.97
N GLU A 53 6.03 1.04 -17.53
CA GLU A 53 5.57 0.65 -18.87
C GLU A 53 4.10 0.21 -18.83
N VAL A 54 3.21 1.03 -19.42
CA VAL A 54 1.74 0.85 -19.40
C VAL A 54 1.27 -0.46 -20.07
N GLU A 55 2.07 -1.06 -20.97
CA GLU A 55 1.70 -2.28 -21.69
C GLU A 55 1.65 -3.55 -20.82
N GLN A 56 2.38 -3.58 -19.69
CA GLN A 56 2.45 -4.77 -18.82
C GLN A 56 1.25 -4.90 -17.87
N LEU A 57 0.50 -3.81 -17.64
CA LEU A 57 -0.58 -3.72 -16.65
C LEU A 57 -1.90 -4.38 -17.08
N ASN A 58 -2.05 -4.74 -18.36
CA ASN A 58 -3.33 -5.14 -18.98
C ASN A 58 -3.42 -6.62 -19.37
N ALA A 59 -2.46 -7.47 -18.98
CA ALA A 59 -2.49 -8.91 -19.26
C ALA A 59 -2.66 -9.31 -20.75
N SER A 60 -2.33 -8.41 -21.69
CA SER A 60 -2.54 -8.58 -23.14
C SER A 60 -1.70 -9.70 -23.76
N TRP A 61 -0.74 -10.24 -23.00
CA TRP A 61 0.13 -11.36 -23.34
C TRP A 61 -0.52 -12.74 -23.16
N ILE A 62 -1.65 -12.86 -22.47
CA ILE A 62 -2.34 -14.15 -22.36
C ILE A 62 -3.06 -14.49 -23.67
N LYS A 63 -2.53 -15.49 -24.36
CA LYS A 63 -3.23 -16.15 -25.45
C LYS A 63 -4.14 -17.22 -24.86
N SER A 64 -5.46 -17.03 -24.97
CA SER A 64 -6.38 -18.17 -24.86
C SER A 64 -5.98 -19.23 -25.89
N PRO A 65 -6.07 -20.53 -25.60
CA PRO A 65 -5.77 -21.56 -26.59
C PRO A 65 -6.60 -21.29 -27.86
N THR A 66 -5.92 -21.01 -28.96
CA THR A 66 -6.50 -20.51 -30.22
C THR A 66 -7.13 -21.61 -31.09
N VAL A 67 -7.28 -22.82 -30.56
CA VAL A 67 -7.80 -23.98 -31.30
C VAL A 67 -8.79 -24.74 -30.43
N ALA A 68 -9.92 -25.17 -31.00
CA ALA A 68 -10.88 -26.06 -30.35
C ALA A 68 -10.21 -27.42 -30.11
N GLY A 69 -9.61 -27.60 -28.94
CA GLY A 69 -9.03 -28.87 -28.50
C GLY A 69 -10.11 -29.86 -28.05
N ALA A 70 -9.73 -31.14 -27.91
CA ALA A 70 -10.64 -32.19 -27.44
C ALA A 70 -11.18 -31.86 -26.02
N THR A 71 -12.36 -32.38 -25.70
CA THR A 71 -12.93 -32.28 -24.35
C THR A 71 -13.11 -33.67 -23.76
N TYR A 72 -12.55 -33.90 -22.57
CA TYR A 72 -12.87 -35.07 -21.73
C TYR A 72 -13.68 -34.62 -20.52
N VAL A 73 -14.73 -35.37 -20.21
CA VAL A 73 -15.54 -35.21 -19.00
C VAL A 73 -15.23 -36.37 -18.06
N ILE A 74 -14.80 -36.07 -16.84
CA ILE A 74 -14.55 -37.07 -15.80
C ILE A 74 -15.51 -36.85 -14.64
N ALA A 75 -16.09 -37.94 -14.13
CA ALA A 75 -16.85 -37.95 -12.89
C ALA A 75 -16.14 -38.76 -11.80
N THR A 76 -16.18 -38.27 -10.56
CA THR A 76 -15.91 -39.09 -9.37
C THR A 76 -17.07 -40.07 -9.13
N GLN A 77 -16.82 -41.15 -8.37
CA GLN A 77 -17.89 -42.04 -7.90
C GLN A 77 -18.99 -41.31 -7.12
N THR A 78 -18.64 -40.20 -6.48
CA THR A 78 -19.57 -39.40 -5.68
C THR A 78 -20.43 -38.45 -6.51
N SER A 79 -20.18 -38.33 -7.81
CA SER A 79 -20.97 -37.49 -8.71
C SER A 79 -22.39 -38.04 -8.89
N THR A 80 -23.35 -37.12 -8.99
CA THR A 80 -24.75 -37.42 -9.29
C THR A 80 -25.06 -37.45 -10.78
N ASN A 81 -24.17 -36.87 -11.60
CA ASN A 81 -24.30 -36.75 -13.06
C ASN A 81 -23.29 -37.64 -13.81
N LYS A 82 -22.76 -38.70 -13.17
CA LYS A 82 -21.66 -39.52 -13.67
C LYS A 82 -21.93 -40.21 -15.01
N GLU A 83 -23.20 -40.37 -15.38
CA GLU A 83 -23.66 -40.88 -16.67
C GLU A 83 -23.31 -39.97 -17.85
N HIS A 84 -23.00 -38.70 -17.59
CA HIS A 84 -22.57 -37.73 -18.60
C HIS A 84 -21.05 -37.71 -18.80
N ALA A 85 -20.29 -38.49 -18.02
CA ALA A 85 -18.84 -38.53 -18.09
C ALA A 85 -18.33 -39.49 -19.17
N ASN A 86 -17.20 -39.15 -19.79
CA ASN A 86 -16.45 -40.08 -20.60
C ASN A 86 -15.81 -41.17 -19.74
N TRP A 87 -15.34 -40.81 -18.54
CA TRP A 87 -14.77 -41.73 -17.55
C TRP A 87 -15.28 -41.46 -16.15
N ILE A 88 -15.44 -42.54 -15.38
CA ILE A 88 -15.82 -42.52 -13.97
C ILE A 88 -14.64 -43.06 -13.18
N CYS A 89 -14.10 -42.28 -12.25
CA CYS A 89 -12.94 -42.68 -11.45
C CYS A 89 -13.26 -43.84 -10.50
N ASP A 90 -12.22 -44.55 -10.05
CA ASP A 90 -12.33 -45.71 -9.16
C ASP A 90 -12.48 -45.38 -7.67
N GLY A 91 -12.34 -44.11 -7.28
CA GLY A 91 -12.55 -43.62 -5.93
C GLY A 91 -11.39 -43.85 -4.95
N SER A 92 -10.24 -44.38 -5.38
CA SER A 92 -9.08 -44.63 -4.49
C SER A 92 -7.84 -43.81 -4.85
N ALA A 93 -7.66 -43.47 -6.13
CA ALA A 93 -6.54 -42.66 -6.62
C ALA A 93 -6.96 -41.97 -7.91
N ASP A 94 -7.94 -41.09 -7.81
CA ASP A 94 -8.59 -40.44 -8.95
C ASP A 94 -7.61 -39.53 -9.73
N ASP A 95 -6.45 -39.21 -9.13
CA ASP A 95 -5.32 -38.57 -9.80
C ASP A 95 -4.82 -39.37 -11.02
N VAL A 96 -4.96 -40.69 -11.03
CA VAL A 96 -4.56 -41.57 -12.14
C VAL A 96 -5.42 -41.33 -13.37
N GLU A 97 -6.76 -41.33 -13.24
CA GLU A 97 -7.68 -41.08 -14.35
C GLU A 97 -7.62 -39.64 -14.83
N ILE A 98 -7.48 -38.68 -13.89
CA ILE A 98 -7.31 -37.25 -14.23
C ILE A 98 -6.04 -37.06 -15.04
N LYS A 99 -4.91 -37.62 -14.57
CA LYS A 99 -3.64 -37.60 -15.30
C LYS A 99 -3.79 -38.22 -16.69
N ALA A 100 -4.42 -39.39 -16.80
CA ALA A 100 -4.62 -40.07 -18.07
C ALA A 100 -5.46 -39.22 -19.06
N ALA A 101 -6.46 -38.48 -18.60
CA ALA A 101 -7.19 -37.53 -19.46
C ALA A 101 -6.32 -36.39 -19.95
N ILE A 102 -5.53 -35.78 -19.05
CA ILE A 102 -4.60 -34.71 -19.42
C ILE A 102 -3.60 -35.22 -20.46
N GLU A 103 -3.05 -36.40 -20.27
CA GLU A 103 -2.12 -37.01 -21.23
C GLU A 103 -2.81 -37.29 -22.57
N ASN A 104 -4.07 -37.77 -22.57
CA ASN A 104 -4.84 -37.99 -23.79
C ASN A 104 -5.19 -36.70 -24.54
N LEU A 105 -5.40 -35.58 -23.83
CA LEU A 105 -5.51 -34.25 -24.44
C LEU A 105 -4.17 -33.80 -25.04
N SER A 106 -3.05 -34.19 -24.42
CA SER A 106 -1.71 -33.75 -24.79
C SER A 106 -1.14 -34.51 -26.00
N VAL A 107 -1.57 -35.75 -26.27
CA VAL A 107 -1.10 -36.56 -27.43
C VAL A 107 -1.84 -36.29 -28.74
N SER A 108 -3.00 -35.61 -28.71
CA SER A 108 -3.74 -35.27 -29.92
C SER A 108 -3.28 -33.92 -30.51
N VAL A 109 -2.26 -33.98 -31.36
CA VAL A 109 -1.83 -32.94 -32.33
C VAL A 109 -1.71 -31.50 -31.79
N GLY A 110 -0.54 -31.15 -31.28
CA GLY A 110 0.00 -29.80 -31.40
C GLY A 110 -0.62 -28.68 -30.54
N TYR A 111 -1.88 -28.70 -30.06
CA TYR A 111 -2.42 -27.65 -29.17
C TYR A 111 -3.66 -28.06 -28.36
N GLY A 112 -3.54 -28.08 -27.03
CA GLY A 112 -4.61 -27.75 -26.08
C GLY A 112 -5.81 -28.70 -25.96
N GLY A 113 -6.70 -28.38 -25.01
CA GLY A 113 -7.88 -29.18 -24.73
C GLY A 113 -8.53 -28.82 -23.40
N LYS A 114 -9.72 -29.35 -23.17
CA LYS A 114 -10.49 -29.10 -21.95
C LYS A 114 -10.74 -30.39 -21.19
N LEU A 115 -10.35 -30.43 -19.93
CA LEU A 115 -10.80 -31.43 -18.96
C LEU A 115 -11.92 -30.83 -18.12
N VAL A 116 -13.09 -31.44 -18.16
CA VAL A 116 -14.25 -31.09 -17.34
C VAL A 116 -14.36 -32.09 -16.19
N LEU A 117 -14.37 -31.59 -14.95
CA LEU A 117 -14.63 -32.40 -13.76
C LEU A 117 -16.07 -32.16 -13.30
N LEU A 118 -16.87 -33.23 -13.19
CA LEU A 118 -18.22 -33.15 -12.62
C LEU A 118 -18.18 -33.08 -11.10
N GLU A 119 -19.28 -32.64 -10.49
CA GLU A 119 -19.35 -32.39 -9.05
C GLU A 119 -19.02 -33.63 -8.22
N GLY A 120 -18.41 -33.40 -7.05
CA GLY A 120 -18.08 -34.43 -6.09
C GLY A 120 -16.65 -34.31 -5.56
N VAL A 121 -16.24 -35.31 -4.78
CA VAL A 121 -14.92 -35.38 -4.16
C VAL A 121 -14.06 -36.40 -4.91
N TYR A 122 -12.90 -35.96 -5.37
CA TYR A 122 -11.87 -36.76 -6.01
C TYR A 122 -10.77 -37.05 -5.01
N ASN A 123 -10.41 -38.32 -4.81
CA ASN A 123 -9.36 -38.72 -3.87
C ASN A 123 -8.00 -38.67 -4.56
N ILE A 124 -7.16 -37.72 -4.17
CA ILE A 124 -5.85 -37.47 -4.78
C ILE A 124 -4.77 -38.09 -3.89
N SER A 125 -4.18 -39.17 -4.37
CA SER A 125 -3.16 -39.93 -3.64
C SER A 125 -1.73 -39.64 -4.13
N ASN A 126 -1.58 -38.95 -5.26
CA ASN A 126 -0.31 -38.47 -5.79
C ASN A 126 -0.49 -37.18 -6.60
N SER A 127 0.62 -36.49 -6.92
CA SER A 127 0.58 -35.32 -7.80
C SER A 127 0.01 -35.68 -9.17
N ILE A 128 -0.82 -34.79 -9.70
CA ILE A 128 -1.31 -34.86 -11.08
C ILE A 128 -0.17 -34.36 -11.98
N TYR A 129 0.80 -35.25 -12.21
CA TYR A 129 2.03 -35.00 -12.96
C TYR A 129 1.99 -35.70 -14.32
N PRO A 130 1.84 -34.97 -15.44
CA PRO A 130 1.80 -35.56 -16.76
C PRO A 130 3.19 -36.08 -17.15
N SER A 131 3.27 -37.24 -17.77
CA SER A 131 4.53 -37.90 -18.13
C SER A 131 5.23 -37.25 -19.33
N LEU A 132 4.53 -36.36 -20.04
CA LEU A 132 5.00 -35.55 -21.15
C LEU A 132 4.53 -34.10 -20.96
N PRO A 133 5.15 -33.11 -21.61
CA PRO A 133 4.68 -31.72 -21.56
C PRO A 133 3.20 -31.58 -21.95
N ALA A 134 2.40 -31.06 -21.03
CA ALA A 134 0.99 -30.79 -21.21
C ALA A 134 0.81 -29.32 -21.63
N LEU A 135 0.45 -29.10 -22.90
CA LEU A 135 0.43 -27.77 -23.53
C LEU A 135 -1.00 -27.30 -23.80
N GLY A 136 -1.40 -26.15 -23.23
CA GLY A 136 -2.67 -25.50 -23.56
C GLY A 136 -3.90 -26.14 -22.91
N ILE A 137 -3.73 -26.77 -21.74
CA ILE A 137 -4.80 -27.50 -21.07
C ILE A 137 -5.65 -26.55 -20.22
N THR A 138 -6.97 -26.63 -20.37
CA THR A 138 -7.94 -26.05 -19.44
C THR A 138 -8.55 -27.15 -18.59
N ILE A 139 -8.49 -27.01 -17.27
CA ILE A 139 -9.15 -27.89 -16.30
C ILE A 139 -10.25 -27.08 -15.63
N GLU A 140 -11.49 -27.55 -15.73
CA GLU A 140 -12.67 -26.81 -15.29
C GLU A 140 -13.63 -27.69 -14.51
N GLY A 141 -13.99 -27.27 -13.31
CA GLY A 141 -15.03 -27.91 -12.51
C GLY A 141 -16.43 -27.45 -12.89
N VAL A 142 -17.39 -28.37 -12.80
CA VAL A 142 -18.83 -28.10 -12.91
C VAL A 142 -19.49 -28.49 -11.60
N GLY A 143 -20.13 -27.52 -10.95
CA GLY A 143 -20.67 -27.72 -9.60
C GLY A 143 -19.59 -27.77 -8.54
N ASN A 144 -19.86 -28.47 -7.43
CA ASN A 144 -18.94 -28.55 -6.29
C ASN A 144 -17.88 -29.63 -6.51
N VAL A 145 -16.79 -29.30 -7.20
CA VAL A 145 -15.64 -30.18 -7.40
C VAL A 145 -14.61 -29.96 -6.29
N THR A 146 -14.23 -31.03 -5.59
CA THR A 146 -13.12 -31.01 -4.61
C THR A 146 -12.09 -32.07 -4.95
N LEU A 147 -10.86 -31.64 -5.22
CA LEU A 147 -9.67 -32.49 -5.24
C LEU A 147 -9.15 -32.58 -3.81
N LYS A 148 -9.35 -33.72 -3.16
CA LYS A 148 -9.00 -33.91 -1.75
C LYS A 148 -7.75 -34.78 -1.62
N VAL A 149 -6.73 -34.23 -0.99
CA VAL A 149 -5.47 -34.95 -0.72
C VAL A 149 -5.68 -36.07 0.30
N SER A 150 -5.31 -37.28 -0.10
CA SER A 150 -5.35 -38.50 0.72
C SER A 150 -4.18 -38.56 1.70
N SER A 151 -4.32 -39.33 2.79
CA SER A 151 -3.30 -39.45 3.85
C SER A 151 -1.95 -40.02 3.41
N GLY A 152 -1.89 -40.67 2.24
CA GLY A 152 -0.67 -41.25 1.67
C GLY A 152 0.04 -40.36 0.66
N PHE A 153 -0.42 -39.13 0.45
CA PHE A 153 0.17 -38.21 -0.52
C PHE A 153 1.62 -37.86 -0.14
N PRO A 154 2.58 -37.87 -1.08
CA PRO A 154 3.95 -37.53 -0.75
C PRO A 154 4.07 -36.02 -0.49
N ALA A 155 4.49 -35.65 0.72
CA ALA A 155 4.38 -34.27 1.21
C ALA A 155 5.10 -33.23 0.35
N ASP A 156 6.26 -33.57 -0.23
CA ASP A 156 7.17 -32.65 -0.94
C ASP A 156 6.66 -32.16 -2.32
N TYR A 157 5.37 -32.34 -2.63
CA TYR A 157 4.81 -32.03 -3.94
C TYR A 157 3.50 -31.25 -3.90
N GLY A 158 3.18 -30.59 -5.01
CA GLY A 158 1.88 -29.96 -5.24
C GLY A 158 0.82 -30.93 -5.77
N VAL A 159 -0.47 -30.67 -5.49
CA VAL A 159 -1.57 -31.43 -6.13
C VAL A 159 -1.47 -31.35 -7.65
N PHE A 160 -1.32 -30.13 -8.17
CA PHE A 160 -0.83 -29.93 -9.52
C PHE A 160 0.66 -29.61 -9.49
N HIS A 161 1.43 -30.47 -10.15
CA HIS A 161 2.86 -30.30 -10.35
C HIS A 161 3.25 -31.02 -11.64
N GLY A 162 4.13 -30.42 -12.44
CA GLY A 162 4.75 -31.08 -13.58
C GLY A 162 4.93 -30.17 -14.78
N MET A 163 5.12 -30.78 -15.95
CA MET A 163 5.48 -30.08 -17.19
C MET A 163 4.26 -29.44 -17.85
N TYR A 164 3.67 -28.44 -17.21
CA TYR A 164 2.50 -27.72 -17.71
C TYR A 164 2.90 -26.40 -18.37
N MET A 165 2.50 -26.15 -19.61
CA MET A 165 2.62 -24.83 -20.23
C MET A 165 1.26 -24.37 -20.75
N ASN A 166 0.93 -23.09 -20.60
CA ASN A 166 -0.39 -22.55 -20.95
C ASN A 166 -1.51 -23.31 -20.21
N LEU A 167 -1.35 -23.46 -18.90
CA LEU A 167 -2.31 -24.16 -18.05
C LEU A 167 -3.37 -23.19 -17.55
N THR A 168 -4.64 -23.56 -17.68
CA THR A 168 -5.73 -22.88 -16.99
C THR A 168 -6.43 -23.84 -16.05
N ILE A 169 -6.60 -23.46 -14.79
CA ILE A 169 -7.41 -24.18 -13.80
C ILE A 169 -8.52 -23.24 -13.33
N ARG A 170 -9.77 -23.72 -13.32
CA ARG A 170 -10.89 -22.91 -12.85
C ARG A 170 -12.02 -23.70 -12.21
N ASN A 171 -12.79 -23.05 -11.34
CA ASN A 171 -14.02 -23.58 -10.73
C ASN A 171 -13.81 -24.89 -9.93
N ILE A 172 -12.65 -25.06 -9.29
CA ILE A 172 -12.30 -26.27 -8.54
C ILE A 172 -11.82 -25.90 -7.14
N LYS A 173 -12.18 -26.71 -6.14
CA LYS A 173 -11.53 -26.71 -4.84
C LYS A 173 -10.37 -27.71 -4.81
N ILE A 174 -9.19 -27.27 -4.39
CA ILE A 174 -8.04 -28.09 -4.02
C ILE A 174 -7.94 -28.06 -2.50
N ASP A 175 -8.16 -29.20 -1.86
CA ASP A 175 -8.02 -29.38 -0.42
C ASP A 175 -6.75 -30.16 -0.13
N CYS A 176 -5.69 -29.45 0.23
CA CYS A 176 -4.37 -30.02 0.51
C CYS A 176 -4.34 -30.82 1.82
N ASN A 177 -5.41 -30.75 2.61
CA ASN A 177 -5.65 -31.57 3.80
C ASN A 177 -4.52 -31.51 4.85
N GLY A 178 -3.75 -30.41 4.90
CA GLY A 178 -2.58 -30.23 5.76
C GLY A 178 -1.42 -31.18 5.45
N ILE A 179 -1.43 -31.82 4.28
CA ILE A 179 -0.45 -32.85 3.90
C ILE A 179 0.41 -32.38 2.73
N ALA A 180 -0.23 -31.99 1.61
CA ALA A 180 0.51 -31.50 0.46
C ALA A 180 1.15 -30.15 0.80
N GLU A 181 2.45 -30.01 0.50
CA GLU A 181 3.16 -28.74 0.66
C GLU A 181 2.53 -27.66 -0.19
N TYR A 182 2.09 -28.01 -1.41
CA TYR A 182 1.50 -27.04 -2.33
C TYR A 182 0.13 -27.48 -2.84
N GLY A 183 -0.77 -26.52 -3.06
CA GLY A 183 -1.94 -26.76 -3.92
C GLY A 183 -1.50 -26.86 -5.38
N ILE A 184 -0.74 -25.87 -5.85
CA ILE A 184 -0.16 -25.84 -7.18
C ILE A 184 1.31 -25.47 -7.05
N PHE A 185 2.19 -26.31 -7.58
CA PHE A 185 3.58 -25.98 -7.82
C PHE A 185 3.76 -25.75 -9.32
N PHE A 186 4.10 -24.52 -9.71
CA PHE A 186 4.23 -24.13 -11.10
C PHE A 186 5.59 -23.46 -11.35
N ASN A 187 6.30 -23.94 -12.36
CA ASN A 187 7.64 -23.47 -12.72
C ASN A 187 7.81 -23.37 -14.24
N TRP A 188 6.75 -23.00 -14.95
CA TRP A 188 6.68 -22.95 -16.41
C TRP A 188 6.03 -21.65 -16.91
N GLU A 189 5.65 -21.60 -18.19
CA GLU A 189 5.09 -20.40 -18.80
C GLU A 189 3.55 -20.45 -18.84
N ASN A 190 2.94 -19.30 -18.55
CA ASN A 190 1.52 -19.01 -18.74
C ASN A 190 0.60 -19.88 -17.86
N LEU A 191 0.40 -19.44 -16.62
CA LEU A 191 -0.60 -20.00 -15.71
C LEU A 191 -1.82 -19.08 -15.59
N VAL A 192 -3.01 -19.67 -15.61
CA VAL A 192 -4.25 -19.00 -15.20
C VAL A 192 -4.94 -19.83 -14.12
N VAL A 193 -5.18 -19.22 -12.97
CA VAL A 193 -6.02 -19.79 -11.91
C VAL A 193 -7.18 -18.83 -11.68
N ASP A 194 -8.40 -19.28 -11.99
CA ASP A 194 -9.61 -18.43 -11.97
C ASP A 194 -10.72 -19.09 -11.17
N ASN A 195 -11.27 -18.39 -10.18
CA ASN A 195 -12.40 -18.90 -9.39
C ASN A 195 -12.15 -20.29 -8.76
N CYS A 196 -10.97 -20.48 -8.18
CA CYS A 196 -10.61 -21.70 -7.45
C CYS A 196 -10.63 -21.48 -5.94
N ILE A 197 -10.73 -22.56 -5.17
CA ILE A 197 -10.47 -22.55 -3.72
C ILE A 197 -9.24 -23.42 -3.48
N ILE A 198 -8.20 -22.90 -2.85
CA ILE A 198 -7.01 -23.66 -2.46
C ILE A 198 -6.92 -23.58 -0.94
N ALA A 199 -6.99 -24.72 -0.26
CA ALA A 199 -7.12 -24.77 1.19
C ALA A 199 -6.16 -25.75 1.85
N ASN A 200 -5.76 -25.42 3.08
CA ASN A 200 -5.02 -26.29 4.00
C ASN A 200 -3.68 -26.78 3.43
N ALA A 201 -2.96 -25.93 2.68
CA ALA A 201 -1.62 -26.27 2.20
C ALA A 201 -0.63 -26.21 3.35
N LYS A 202 0.26 -27.21 3.44
CA LYS A 202 1.30 -27.28 4.48
C LYS A 202 2.38 -26.21 4.31
N PHE A 203 2.57 -25.68 3.09
CA PHE A 203 3.34 -24.47 2.82
C PHE A 203 2.46 -23.49 2.03
N ASP A 204 2.63 -23.45 0.71
CA ASP A 204 2.00 -22.44 -0.14
C ASP A 204 0.73 -22.97 -0.81
N GLY A 205 -0.34 -22.16 -0.88
CA GLY A 205 -1.47 -22.49 -1.75
C GLY A 205 -1.00 -22.66 -3.19
N ILE A 206 -0.28 -21.66 -3.71
CA ILE A 206 0.39 -21.71 -5.00
C ILE A 206 1.85 -21.26 -4.84
N ARG A 207 2.78 -22.11 -5.28
CA ARG A 207 4.20 -21.77 -5.46
C ARG A 207 4.46 -21.47 -6.93
N LEU A 208 4.82 -20.22 -7.24
CA LEU A 208 5.41 -19.85 -8.51
C LEU A 208 6.93 -19.87 -8.35
N ASP A 209 7.56 -20.82 -9.03
CA ASP A 209 8.94 -21.19 -8.78
C ASP A 209 9.83 -20.92 -10.01
N SER A 210 11.12 -20.69 -9.76
CA SER A 210 12.09 -20.34 -10.79
C SER A 210 12.99 -21.48 -11.25
N SER A 211 12.86 -22.68 -10.68
CA SER A 211 13.65 -23.87 -11.02
C SER A 211 13.45 -24.39 -12.45
N GLY A 212 12.38 -23.95 -13.13
CA GLY A 212 12.13 -24.30 -14.53
C GLY A 212 13.06 -23.56 -15.50
N PRO A 213 13.04 -23.91 -16.80
CA PRO A 213 14.00 -23.42 -17.80
C PRO A 213 14.10 -21.89 -17.95
N SER A 214 13.06 -21.15 -17.56
CA SER A 214 13.04 -19.68 -17.59
C SER A 214 12.39 -19.08 -16.35
N GLY A 215 12.19 -19.90 -15.30
CA GLY A 215 11.30 -19.65 -14.19
C GLY A 215 9.84 -19.46 -14.60
N THR A 216 8.97 -19.18 -13.63
CA THR A 216 7.58 -18.87 -13.96
C THR A 216 7.48 -17.52 -14.65
N ILE A 217 7.06 -17.55 -15.91
CA ILE A 217 6.78 -16.35 -16.69
C ILE A 217 5.29 -16.34 -16.97
N ASN A 218 4.66 -15.19 -16.73
CA ASN A 218 3.25 -14.94 -17.00
C ASN A 218 2.32 -15.80 -16.14
N ALA A 219 1.76 -15.22 -15.08
CA ALA A 219 0.66 -15.87 -14.37
C ALA A 219 -0.44 -14.87 -14.00
N ILE A 220 -1.69 -15.31 -14.12
CA ILE A 220 -2.85 -14.60 -13.58
C ILE A 220 -3.55 -15.50 -12.60
N ILE A 221 -3.59 -15.06 -11.34
CA ILE A 221 -4.36 -15.69 -10.29
C ILE A 221 -5.47 -14.72 -9.93
N THR A 222 -6.72 -15.12 -10.14
CA THR A 222 -7.86 -14.24 -9.97
C THR A 222 -9.12 -14.91 -9.45
N LYS A 223 -9.96 -14.13 -8.76
CA LYS A 223 -11.28 -14.54 -8.22
C LYS A 223 -11.21 -15.79 -7.34
N SER A 224 -10.02 -16.13 -6.86
CA SER A 224 -9.76 -17.37 -6.16
C SER A 224 -9.67 -17.10 -4.66
N ARG A 225 -9.85 -18.16 -3.87
CA ARG A 225 -9.82 -18.11 -2.41
C ARG A 225 -8.72 -19.02 -1.88
N PHE A 226 -7.93 -18.50 -0.95
CA PHE A 226 -6.85 -19.21 -0.27
C PHE A 226 -7.17 -19.28 1.22
N ASP A 227 -7.27 -20.48 1.78
CA ASP A 227 -7.69 -20.69 3.17
C ASP A 227 -6.66 -21.53 3.94
N GLY A 228 -6.12 -20.99 5.04
CA GLY A 228 -5.32 -21.77 5.98
C GLY A 228 -4.05 -22.36 5.36
N CYS A 229 -3.34 -21.57 4.54
CA CYS A 229 -2.02 -21.92 4.04
C CYS A 229 -0.96 -21.54 5.08
N ASP A 230 -0.15 -22.52 5.49
CA ASP A 230 0.79 -22.38 6.61
C ASP A 230 1.97 -21.42 6.32
N GLU A 231 2.35 -21.22 5.05
CA GLU A 231 3.39 -20.25 4.65
C GLU A 231 2.81 -19.08 3.84
N ALA A 232 2.33 -19.30 2.62
CA ALA A 232 1.67 -18.26 1.85
C ALA A 232 0.40 -18.76 1.13
N GLY A 233 -0.58 -17.89 0.91
CA GLY A 233 -1.61 -18.18 -0.08
C GLY A 233 -0.99 -18.33 -1.47
N ILE A 234 -0.16 -17.36 -1.85
CA ILE A 234 0.66 -17.40 -3.08
C ILE A 234 2.08 -16.93 -2.75
N TYR A 235 3.07 -17.73 -3.16
CA TYR A 235 4.49 -17.38 -3.11
C TYR A 235 5.04 -17.19 -4.53
N ILE A 236 5.80 -16.10 -4.73
CA ILE A 236 6.52 -15.80 -5.97
C ILE A 236 8.02 -15.81 -5.70
N ASP A 237 8.73 -16.73 -6.34
CA ASP A 237 10.18 -16.87 -6.17
C ASP A 237 11.02 -15.95 -7.05
N GLU A 238 12.29 -15.82 -6.67
CA GLU A 238 13.28 -15.02 -7.38
C GLU A 238 13.39 -15.49 -8.83
N GLY A 239 13.23 -14.56 -9.78
CA GLY A 239 13.34 -14.84 -11.21
C GLY A 239 12.00 -15.12 -11.91
N CYS A 240 10.90 -15.25 -11.17
CA CYS A 240 9.55 -15.22 -11.75
C CYS A 240 9.22 -13.82 -12.29
N LYS A 241 8.38 -13.74 -13.33
CA LYS A 241 8.10 -12.49 -14.06
C LYS A 241 6.67 -12.36 -14.54
N ASN A 242 6.17 -11.13 -14.62
CA ASN A 242 4.86 -10.78 -15.18
C ASN A 242 3.71 -11.50 -14.46
N ILE A 243 3.69 -11.41 -13.13
CA ILE A 243 2.68 -12.06 -12.31
C ILE A 243 1.62 -11.03 -11.90
N ILE A 244 0.35 -11.38 -12.11
CA ILE A 244 -0.80 -10.58 -11.69
C ILE A 244 -1.67 -11.41 -10.75
N ILE A 245 -1.85 -10.91 -9.53
CA ILE A 245 -2.71 -11.47 -8.50
C ILE A 245 -3.83 -10.46 -8.26
N THR A 246 -5.05 -10.77 -8.72
CA THR A 246 -6.16 -9.81 -8.68
C THR A 246 -7.49 -10.39 -8.25
N ASP A 247 -8.26 -9.65 -7.45
CA ASP A 247 -9.62 -10.02 -7.07
C ASP A 247 -9.70 -11.36 -6.29
N ASN A 248 -8.64 -11.73 -5.57
CA ASN A 248 -8.61 -12.93 -4.73
C ASN A 248 -8.97 -12.63 -3.28
N THR A 249 -9.31 -13.68 -2.53
CA THR A 249 -9.50 -13.62 -1.08
C THR A 249 -8.49 -14.54 -0.38
N PHE A 250 -7.77 -14.03 0.60
CA PHE A 250 -6.81 -14.77 1.42
C PHE A 250 -7.29 -14.79 2.86
N ARG A 251 -7.41 -15.97 3.47
CA ARG A 251 -7.94 -16.14 4.84
C ARG A 251 -7.06 -17.02 5.69
N ASN A 252 -6.75 -16.56 6.89
CA ASN A 252 -6.03 -17.36 7.89
C ASN A 252 -4.71 -17.95 7.35
N CYS A 253 -4.08 -17.30 6.38
CA CYS A 253 -2.76 -17.69 5.89
C CYS A 253 -1.69 -17.02 6.73
N PHE A 254 -0.48 -17.58 6.79
CA PHE A 254 0.63 -16.86 7.40
C PHE A 254 0.95 -15.58 6.62
N ALA A 255 1.30 -15.69 5.33
CA ALA A 255 1.25 -14.58 4.38
C ALA A 255 0.07 -14.77 3.43
N GLY A 256 -0.67 -13.71 3.09
CA GLY A 256 -1.60 -13.78 1.97
C GLY A 256 -0.84 -13.97 0.66
N VAL A 257 0.03 -13.02 0.35
CA VAL A 257 0.94 -13.07 -0.80
C VAL A 257 2.37 -12.77 -0.37
N GLN A 258 3.33 -13.57 -0.85
CA GLN A 258 4.76 -13.39 -0.61
C GLN A 258 5.53 -13.22 -1.93
N LEU A 259 6.31 -12.14 -2.02
CA LEU A 259 7.23 -11.84 -3.13
C LEU A 259 8.67 -11.94 -2.64
N TYR A 260 9.48 -12.78 -3.29
CA TYR A 260 10.88 -12.98 -2.93
C TYR A 260 11.82 -12.55 -4.06
N TYR A 261 12.52 -11.43 -3.88
CA TYR A 261 13.47 -10.84 -4.85
C TYR A 261 12.92 -10.71 -6.28
N VAL A 262 11.65 -10.30 -6.40
CA VAL A 262 11.03 -10.09 -7.71
C VAL A 262 11.61 -8.87 -8.42
N THR A 263 11.50 -8.81 -9.75
CA THR A 263 12.14 -7.73 -10.55
C THR A 263 11.31 -7.24 -11.73
N SER A 264 10.08 -7.72 -11.92
CA SER A 264 9.38 -7.66 -13.21
C SER A 264 7.92 -7.23 -13.09
N TYR A 265 7.66 -6.10 -12.42
CA TYR A 265 6.36 -5.42 -12.42
C TYR A 265 5.20 -6.26 -11.89
N GLU A 266 5.49 -7.17 -10.96
CA GLU A 266 4.49 -7.98 -10.29
C GLU A 266 3.40 -7.09 -9.68
N LYS A 267 2.13 -7.45 -9.93
CA LYS A 267 0.97 -6.66 -9.55
C LYS A 267 0.05 -7.44 -8.63
N ILE A 268 -0.15 -6.88 -7.44
CA ILE A 268 -1.06 -7.39 -6.41
C ILE A 268 -2.17 -6.35 -6.28
N ALA A 269 -3.32 -6.61 -6.89
CA ALA A 269 -4.39 -5.62 -7.01
C ALA A 269 -5.76 -6.11 -6.58
N ASN A 270 -6.56 -5.26 -5.93
CA ASN A 270 -7.96 -5.55 -5.61
C ASN A 270 -8.21 -6.88 -4.86
N ASN A 271 -7.21 -7.37 -4.12
CA ASN A 271 -7.38 -8.57 -3.31
C ASN A 271 -7.90 -8.21 -1.92
N HIS A 272 -8.56 -9.17 -1.29
CA HIS A 272 -9.02 -9.09 0.09
C HIS A 272 -8.20 -10.04 0.97
N PHE A 273 -7.59 -9.52 2.02
CA PHE A 273 -6.80 -10.26 2.99
C PHE A 273 -7.51 -10.19 4.33
N GLU A 274 -7.83 -11.33 4.92
CA GLU A 274 -8.63 -11.43 6.14
C GLU A 274 -7.96 -12.38 7.14
N SER A 275 -7.66 -11.90 8.35
CA SER A 275 -7.12 -12.74 9.44
C SER A 275 -5.81 -13.47 9.11
N CYS A 276 -4.97 -12.93 8.23
CA CYS A 276 -3.64 -13.47 7.95
C CYS A 276 -2.61 -12.99 8.99
N SER A 277 -1.48 -13.67 9.21
CA SER A 277 -0.41 -13.03 10.01
C SER A 277 0.15 -11.81 9.27
N ARG A 278 0.31 -11.89 7.96
CA ARG A 278 0.69 -10.76 7.09
C ARG A 278 -0.18 -10.74 5.84
N GLY A 279 -0.71 -9.58 5.47
CA GLY A 279 -1.44 -9.40 4.22
C GLY A 279 -0.53 -9.65 3.02
N VAL A 280 0.45 -8.77 2.83
CA VAL A 280 1.46 -8.88 1.76
C VAL A 280 2.86 -8.76 2.36
N VAL A 281 3.74 -9.69 2.01
CA VAL A 281 5.18 -9.65 2.31
C VAL A 281 5.92 -9.50 1.00
N ALA A 282 6.75 -8.47 0.86
CA ALA A 282 7.43 -8.23 -0.40
C ALA A 282 8.89 -7.81 -0.26
N LYS A 283 9.69 -8.36 -1.17
CA LYS A 283 11.10 -8.05 -1.37
C LYS A 283 11.38 -8.02 -2.88
N GLY A 284 12.03 -6.98 -3.37
CA GLY A 284 12.42 -6.90 -4.78
C GLY A 284 12.36 -5.49 -5.38
N LEU A 285 12.32 -5.44 -6.71
CA LEU A 285 12.31 -4.21 -7.49
C LEU A 285 11.06 -4.14 -8.37
N HIS A 286 10.56 -2.93 -8.58
CA HIS A 286 9.50 -2.67 -9.55
C HIS A 286 8.26 -3.54 -9.32
N PHE A 287 7.55 -3.39 -8.20
CA PHE A 287 6.26 -4.08 -8.02
C PHE A 287 5.20 -3.13 -7.49
N ILE A 288 3.94 -3.50 -7.71
CA ILE A 288 2.78 -2.65 -7.45
C ILE A 288 1.81 -3.40 -6.54
N ILE A 289 1.49 -2.81 -5.40
CA ILE A 289 0.46 -3.28 -4.46
C ILE A 289 -0.62 -2.20 -4.39
N THR A 290 -1.79 -2.46 -4.98
CA THR A 290 -2.80 -1.41 -5.13
C THR A 290 -4.25 -1.85 -4.99
N GLY A 291 -5.11 -1.02 -4.39
CA GLY A 291 -6.55 -1.30 -4.33
C GLY A 291 -6.91 -2.49 -3.44
N ASN A 292 -5.97 -3.04 -2.66
CA ASN A 292 -6.24 -4.19 -1.81
C ASN A 292 -6.96 -3.75 -0.53
N THR A 293 -7.79 -4.64 0.00
CA THR A 293 -8.44 -4.51 1.30
C THR A 293 -7.80 -5.48 2.28
N ILE A 294 -7.28 -5.00 3.41
CA ILE A 294 -6.62 -5.83 4.42
C ILE A 294 -7.30 -5.61 5.77
N GLU A 295 -7.88 -6.67 6.32
CA GLU A 295 -8.70 -6.63 7.54
C GLU A 295 -8.30 -7.80 8.47
N ASP A 296 -8.27 -7.55 9.77
CA ASP A 296 -7.94 -8.56 10.81
C ASP A 296 -6.58 -9.33 10.65
N CYS A 297 -5.71 -8.98 9.69
CA CYS A 297 -4.29 -9.38 9.61
C CYS A 297 -3.26 -8.69 10.54
N GLU A 298 -2.42 -9.43 11.29
CA GLU A 298 -1.46 -8.83 12.26
C GLU A 298 -0.53 -7.76 11.65
N GLU A 299 -0.06 -7.92 10.42
CA GLU A 299 0.65 -6.88 9.65
C GLU A 299 -0.06 -6.68 8.31
N GLY A 300 -0.20 -5.43 7.88
CA GLY A 300 -0.84 -5.10 6.60
C GLY A 300 0.06 -5.43 5.40
N ILE A 301 0.92 -4.49 5.05
CA ILE A 301 1.92 -4.62 3.98
C ILE A 301 3.31 -4.48 4.57
N TYR A 302 4.12 -5.52 4.42
CA TYR A 302 5.49 -5.58 4.91
C TYR A 302 6.47 -5.61 3.73
N VAL A 303 7.19 -4.50 3.49
CA VAL A 303 8.17 -4.39 2.41
C VAL A 303 9.58 -4.19 2.96
N VAL A 304 10.52 -5.01 2.48
CA VAL A 304 11.93 -4.91 2.87
C VAL A 304 12.87 -4.97 1.68
N GLU A 305 14.04 -4.32 1.80
CA GLU A 305 15.15 -4.40 0.85
C GLU A 305 14.67 -4.28 -0.61
N SER A 306 13.96 -3.19 -0.89
CA SER A 306 13.22 -3.01 -2.14
C SER A 306 13.42 -1.62 -2.72
N SER A 307 13.16 -1.45 -4.02
CA SER A 307 13.20 -0.13 -4.64
C SER A 307 12.21 0.00 -5.80
N LYS A 308 11.75 1.23 -6.05
CA LYS A 308 10.76 1.56 -7.09
C LYS A 308 9.48 0.75 -6.93
N VAL A 309 8.97 0.73 -5.72
CA VAL A 309 7.71 0.09 -5.35
C VAL A 309 6.59 1.13 -5.37
N ILE A 310 5.39 0.70 -5.75
CA ILE A 310 4.17 1.49 -5.56
C ILE A 310 3.23 0.77 -4.61
N ILE A 311 2.90 1.42 -3.50
CA ILE A 311 1.87 0.99 -2.57
C ILE A 311 0.78 2.07 -2.58
N SER A 312 -0.34 1.81 -3.24
CA SER A 312 -1.36 2.86 -3.39
C SER A 312 -2.81 2.40 -3.34
N ASN A 313 -3.69 3.27 -2.84
CA ASN A 313 -5.13 3.01 -2.78
C ASN A 313 -5.50 1.73 -2.02
N ASN A 314 -4.65 1.24 -1.12
CA ASN A 314 -5.01 0.12 -0.27
C ASN A 314 -5.82 0.63 0.93
N ILE A 315 -6.81 -0.15 1.34
CA ILE A 315 -7.63 0.09 2.52
C ILE A 315 -7.24 -0.95 3.56
N MET A 316 -6.86 -0.50 4.74
CA MET A 316 -6.39 -1.36 5.81
C MET A 316 -7.11 -0.99 7.09
N ASP A 317 -7.80 -1.96 7.63
CA ASP A 317 -8.31 -1.91 9.00
C ASP A 317 -7.50 -2.90 9.82
N THR A 318 -6.30 -2.46 10.19
CA THR A 318 -5.23 -3.34 10.67
C THR A 318 -5.23 -3.52 12.20
N CYS A 319 -6.07 -4.42 12.70
CA CYS A 319 -5.69 -5.62 13.49
C CYS A 319 -5.10 -5.49 14.89
N LYS A 320 -5.64 -6.37 15.72
CA LYS A 320 -5.37 -6.54 17.14
C LYS A 320 -3.90 -6.90 17.41
N PRO A 321 -3.36 -6.50 18.58
CA PRO A 321 -1.99 -6.84 19.03
C PRO A 321 -1.65 -8.33 18.85
N PRO A 322 -0.41 -8.66 18.44
CA PRO A 322 0.79 -8.46 19.28
C PRO A 322 1.71 -7.30 18.83
N SER A 323 2.75 -6.98 19.61
CA SER A 323 3.51 -5.70 19.68
C SER A 323 4.13 -5.04 18.41
N PHE A 324 3.99 -5.61 17.21
CA PHE A 324 4.68 -5.18 15.98
C PHE A 324 3.76 -5.05 14.76
N PHE A 325 2.53 -4.58 14.93
CA PHE A 325 1.53 -4.49 13.85
C PHE A 325 1.53 -3.13 13.17
N HIS A 326 1.93 -3.08 11.91
CA HIS A 326 1.95 -1.89 11.08
C HIS A 326 0.90 -2.00 9.99
N GLY A 327 0.33 -0.85 9.59
CA GLY A 327 -0.42 -0.80 8.33
C GLY A 327 0.53 -1.07 7.17
N ILE A 328 1.55 -0.21 7.05
CA ILE A 328 2.63 -0.37 6.06
C ILE A 328 3.98 -0.27 6.76
N TYR A 329 4.80 -1.31 6.62
CA TYR A 329 6.20 -1.32 7.06
C TYR A 329 7.15 -1.22 5.85
N LEU A 330 8.13 -0.30 5.92
CA LEU A 330 9.18 -0.10 4.93
C LEU A 330 10.56 -0.22 5.60
N GLY A 331 11.28 -1.31 5.34
CA GLY A 331 12.64 -1.53 5.83
C GLY A 331 13.67 -1.59 4.72
N LEU A 332 14.54 -0.59 4.60
CA LEU A 332 15.50 -0.47 3.48
C LEU A 332 14.76 -0.42 2.13
N VAL A 333 13.82 0.50 2.02
CA VAL A 333 13.05 0.71 0.78
C VAL A 333 13.44 2.05 0.17
N ASP A 334 13.76 2.07 -1.12
CA ASP A 334 14.27 3.26 -1.80
C ASP A 334 13.39 3.68 -3.00
N ASP A 335 13.41 4.97 -3.36
CA ASP A 335 12.83 5.52 -4.60
C ASP A 335 11.38 5.05 -4.89
N SER A 336 10.57 4.89 -3.83
CA SER A 336 9.24 4.28 -3.89
C SER A 336 8.12 5.29 -3.57
N ILE A 337 6.89 4.95 -3.96
CA ILE A 337 5.70 5.77 -3.75
C ILE A 337 4.71 5.02 -2.87
N ILE A 338 4.33 5.66 -1.77
CA ILE A 338 3.32 5.19 -0.82
C ILE A 338 2.24 6.24 -0.75
N SER A 339 1.14 6.01 -1.47
CA SER A 339 0.16 7.08 -1.69
C SER A 339 -1.30 6.67 -1.63
N SER A 340 -2.15 7.58 -1.15
CA SER A 340 -3.61 7.39 -1.14
C SER A 340 -4.06 6.11 -0.41
N ASN A 341 -3.28 5.58 0.52
CA ASN A 341 -3.70 4.46 1.35
C ASN A 341 -4.57 4.98 2.50
N ILE A 342 -5.58 4.21 2.88
CA ILE A 342 -6.45 4.46 4.03
C ILE A 342 -6.11 3.42 5.09
N ILE A 343 -5.62 3.84 6.24
CA ILE A 343 -5.10 2.95 7.29
C ILE A 343 -5.76 3.31 8.62
N SER A 344 -6.32 2.32 9.30
CA SER A 344 -6.84 2.44 10.67
C SER A 344 -6.29 1.37 11.60
N ASP A 345 -6.35 1.69 12.90
CA ASP A 345 -6.18 0.78 14.03
C ASP A 345 -4.82 0.06 14.13
N ALA A 346 -3.80 0.53 13.40
CA ALA A 346 -2.43 0.01 13.45
C ALA A 346 -1.60 0.56 14.63
N LYS A 347 -0.49 -0.08 15.02
CA LYS A 347 0.49 0.54 15.93
C LYS A 347 1.13 1.77 15.30
N TYR A 348 1.70 1.56 14.11
CA TYR A 348 2.09 2.63 13.21
C TYR A 348 1.30 2.49 11.93
N GLY A 349 0.64 3.57 11.49
CA GLY A 349 -0.03 3.55 10.19
C GLY A 349 0.96 3.27 9.08
N ILE A 350 2.02 4.09 9.00
CA ILE A 350 3.17 3.85 8.12
C ILE A 350 4.46 3.93 8.93
N TYR A 351 5.26 2.86 8.92
CA TYR A 351 6.57 2.84 9.55
C TYR A 351 7.69 2.74 8.51
N VAL A 352 8.44 3.84 8.39
CA VAL A 352 9.68 3.92 7.59
C VAL A 352 10.87 3.66 8.51
N HIS A 353 11.32 2.41 8.58
CA HIS A 353 12.49 2.07 9.38
C HIS A 353 13.77 2.62 8.75
N ARG A 354 14.01 2.32 7.46
CA ARG A 354 15.21 2.70 6.72
C ARG A 354 14.92 2.86 5.22
N GLY A 355 15.83 3.51 4.52
CA GLY A 355 15.79 3.71 3.08
C GLY A 355 15.88 5.19 2.71
N GLU A 356 15.78 5.50 1.43
CA GLU A 356 15.99 6.83 0.91
C GLU A 356 14.96 7.22 -0.19
N ASN A 357 14.71 8.53 -0.35
CA ASN A 357 13.99 9.10 -1.49
C ASN A 357 12.53 8.64 -1.72
N ASN A 358 11.88 8.01 -0.75
CA ASN A 358 10.45 7.66 -0.89
C ASN A 358 9.52 8.89 -0.80
N SER A 359 8.42 8.83 -1.56
CA SER A 359 7.29 9.76 -1.44
C SER A 359 6.14 9.10 -0.70
N ILE A 360 5.77 9.66 0.46
CA ILE A 360 4.69 9.23 1.33
C ILE A 360 3.63 10.31 1.28
N CYS A 361 2.64 10.16 0.41
CA CYS A 361 1.74 11.26 0.09
C CYS A 361 0.25 10.92 -0.03
N GLY A 362 -0.60 11.83 0.46
CA GLY A 362 -2.06 11.68 0.32
C GLY A 362 -2.65 10.51 1.10
N ASN A 363 -1.92 9.92 2.06
CA ASN A 363 -2.45 8.83 2.87
C ASN A 363 -3.39 9.37 3.95
N ILE A 364 -4.43 8.62 4.28
CA ILE A 364 -5.38 8.91 5.35
C ILE A 364 -5.15 7.88 6.45
N ILE A 365 -4.70 8.33 7.61
CA ILE A 365 -4.33 7.47 8.73
C ILE A 365 -5.12 7.89 9.96
N LYS A 366 -5.74 6.94 10.65
CA LYS A 366 -6.49 7.23 11.86
C LYS A 366 -6.28 6.17 12.94
N ASP A 367 -6.54 6.59 14.18
CA ASP A 367 -6.69 5.70 15.33
C ASP A 367 -5.46 4.77 15.52
N SER A 368 -4.26 5.26 15.18
CA SER A 368 -3.03 4.51 15.36
C SER A 368 -2.63 4.48 16.83
N ILE A 369 -2.19 3.33 17.36
CA ILE A 369 -1.90 3.20 18.79
C ILE A 369 -0.70 4.01 19.24
N ASP A 370 0.30 4.21 18.38
CA ASP A 370 1.47 5.03 18.69
C ASP A 370 1.59 6.22 17.75
N SER A 371 1.87 5.99 16.47
CA SER A 371 2.10 7.10 15.53
C SER A 371 1.41 6.87 14.20
N GLY A 372 0.87 7.93 13.60
CA GLY A 372 0.30 7.82 12.25
C GLY A 372 1.39 7.49 11.22
N ILE A 373 2.44 8.31 11.18
CA ILE A 373 3.64 8.05 10.37
C ILE A 373 4.87 8.11 11.28
N TRP A 374 5.70 7.07 11.22
CA TRP A 374 6.98 7.00 11.92
C TRP A 374 8.12 6.95 10.90
N VAL A 375 9.11 7.84 11.02
CA VAL A 375 10.28 7.89 10.14
C VAL A 375 11.57 7.77 10.94
N GLY A 376 12.41 6.82 10.52
CA GLY A 376 13.69 6.46 11.13
C GLY A 376 13.51 5.42 12.24
N GLY A 377 14.09 4.23 12.09
CA GLY A 377 13.99 3.19 13.10
C GLY A 377 15.19 3.09 14.04
N THR A 378 15.01 2.28 15.08
CA THR A 378 15.92 2.18 16.22
C THR A 378 17.06 1.20 15.93
N GLY A 379 18.32 1.62 16.10
CA GLY A 379 19.46 0.71 16.08
C GLY A 379 20.80 1.41 15.79
N ALA A 380 21.82 1.13 16.60
CA ALA A 380 23.17 1.66 16.41
C ALA A 380 23.82 1.04 15.16
N GLY A 381 24.00 1.82 14.09
CA GLY A 381 24.74 1.39 12.90
C GLY A 381 24.16 1.87 11.56
N LEU A 382 24.59 3.07 11.15
CA LEU A 382 24.76 3.58 9.77
C LEU A 382 23.59 3.69 8.78
N TYR A 383 22.37 3.26 9.07
CA TYR A 383 21.26 3.40 8.11
C TYR A 383 20.12 4.26 8.65
N SER A 384 20.15 5.53 8.27
CA SER A 384 19.11 6.55 8.52
C SER A 384 18.03 6.52 7.44
N ALA A 385 16.79 6.86 7.80
CA ALA A 385 15.73 7.16 6.84
C ALA A 385 15.97 8.58 6.27
N LYS A 386 16.22 8.70 4.97
CA LYS A 386 16.76 9.94 4.37
C LYS A 386 15.95 10.43 3.19
N ARG A 387 15.85 11.76 3.05
CA ARG A 387 15.33 12.41 1.82
C ARG A 387 13.93 11.95 1.44
N HIS A 388 13.12 11.51 2.42
CA HIS A 388 11.73 11.20 2.17
C HIS A 388 10.91 12.48 2.06
N SER A 389 9.88 12.42 1.23
CA SER A 389 8.81 13.41 1.17
C SER A 389 7.61 12.85 1.94
N VAL A 390 7.19 13.51 3.01
CA VAL A 390 5.99 13.20 3.80
C VAL A 390 5.02 14.35 3.59
N GLU A 391 4.14 14.22 2.60
CA GLU A 391 3.36 15.35 2.10
C GLU A 391 1.88 15.05 1.96
N MET A 392 1.01 16.01 2.25
CA MET A 392 -0.43 15.89 1.98
C MET A 392 -1.11 14.71 2.69
N ASN A 393 -0.54 14.19 3.77
CA ASN A 393 -1.16 13.12 4.55
C ASN A 393 -2.19 13.72 5.52
N THR A 394 -3.28 13.01 5.76
CA THR A 394 -4.30 13.34 6.76
C THR A 394 -4.20 12.35 7.91
N ILE A 395 -3.88 12.82 9.11
CA ILE A 395 -3.62 11.95 10.27
C ILE A 395 -4.48 12.37 11.45
N ARG A 396 -5.17 11.42 12.09
CA ARG A 396 -6.06 11.67 13.23
C ARG A 396 -5.87 10.65 14.34
N ASN A 397 -6.04 11.10 15.58
CA ASN A 397 -6.21 10.25 16.77
C ASN A 397 -5.10 9.21 16.98
N SER A 398 -3.85 9.52 16.65
CA SER A 398 -2.74 8.63 17.01
C SER A 398 -2.42 8.78 18.51
N GLY A 399 -1.95 7.70 19.15
CA GLY A 399 -1.67 7.71 20.59
C GLY A 399 -0.62 8.75 21.01
N ASN A 400 0.57 8.72 20.42
CA ASN A 400 1.65 9.65 20.71
C ASN A 400 1.79 10.75 19.65
N TYR A 401 2.04 10.37 18.39
CA TYR A 401 2.43 11.35 17.36
C TYR A 401 1.58 11.24 16.10
N GLY A 402 1.20 12.37 15.50
CA GLY A 402 0.71 12.34 14.12
C GLY A 402 1.82 11.88 13.19
N ILE A 403 2.93 12.62 13.19
CA ILE A 403 4.17 12.30 12.47
C ILE A 403 5.34 12.33 13.45
N ASN A 404 6.11 11.24 13.52
CA ASN A 404 7.32 11.16 14.33
C ASN A 404 8.56 11.06 13.43
N LEU A 405 9.33 12.14 13.35
CA LEU A 405 10.65 12.18 12.73
C LEU A 405 11.70 11.98 13.83
N THR A 406 12.22 10.76 13.94
CA THR A 406 13.20 10.39 14.98
C THR A 406 14.58 10.98 14.71
N GLU A 407 15.53 10.78 15.63
CA GLU A 407 16.94 11.15 15.47
C GLU A 407 17.61 10.54 14.21
N TYR A 408 17.00 9.52 13.61
CA TYR A 408 17.50 8.85 12.39
C TYR A 408 16.78 9.30 11.11
N ALA A 409 15.80 10.22 11.22
CA ALA A 409 15.15 10.87 10.09
C ALA A 409 15.97 12.10 9.66
N VAL A 410 16.45 12.13 8.42
CA VAL A 410 17.36 13.20 7.97
C VAL A 410 16.96 13.71 6.58
N ASN A 411 16.98 15.03 6.38
CA ASN A 411 16.60 15.67 5.13
C ASN A 411 15.17 15.34 4.70
N ILE A 412 14.26 15.18 5.67
CA ILE A 412 12.86 14.88 5.40
C ILE A 412 12.16 16.18 5.00
N ILE A 413 11.35 16.12 3.93
CA ILE A 413 10.42 17.20 3.56
C ILE A 413 9.05 16.82 4.12
N CYS A 414 8.63 17.46 5.19
CA CYS A 414 7.36 17.24 5.86
C CYS A 414 6.46 18.47 5.70
N ARG A 415 5.58 18.48 4.70
CA ARG A 415 4.75 19.67 4.42
C ARG A 415 3.35 19.37 3.93
N ASN A 416 2.47 20.35 4.07
CA ASN A 416 1.08 20.26 3.61
C ASN A 416 0.30 19.08 4.23
N ASN A 417 0.75 18.53 5.37
CA ASN A 417 0.02 17.49 6.07
C ASN A 417 -1.09 18.13 6.92
N ASP A 418 -2.23 17.45 7.02
CA ASP A 418 -3.25 17.77 8.00
C ASP A 418 -3.13 16.82 9.18
N VAL A 419 -2.49 17.30 10.24
CA VAL A 419 -2.24 16.58 11.49
C VAL A 419 -3.03 17.18 12.66
N TYR A 420 -4.10 17.92 12.39
CA TYR A 420 -4.96 18.47 13.45
C TYR A 420 -5.55 17.33 14.30
N ASN A 421 -5.24 17.33 15.60
CA ASN A 421 -5.50 16.21 16.52
C ASN A 421 -4.90 14.88 16.00
N GLY A 422 -3.70 14.95 15.42
CA GLY A 422 -3.01 13.83 14.81
C GLY A 422 -2.32 12.93 15.82
N GLY A 423 -1.82 13.47 16.94
CA GLY A 423 -1.15 12.72 18.01
C GLY A 423 -1.55 13.21 19.40
N GLY A 424 -1.60 12.31 20.38
CA GLY A 424 -1.93 12.65 21.76
C GLY A 424 -0.80 13.33 22.56
N VAL A 425 0.46 13.14 22.17
CA VAL A 425 1.63 13.85 22.72
C VAL A 425 1.96 15.08 21.89
N ALA A 426 2.09 14.93 20.57
CA ALA A 426 2.29 16.05 19.65
C ALA A 426 1.80 15.69 18.24
N ASN A 427 1.35 16.68 17.47
CA ASN A 427 0.96 16.43 16.09
C ASN A 427 2.16 16.10 15.19
N ILE A 428 3.30 16.78 15.40
CA ILE A 428 4.58 16.44 14.78
C ILE A 428 5.67 16.46 15.86
N ARG A 429 6.54 15.45 15.86
CA ARG A 429 7.79 15.42 16.60
C ARG A 429 8.95 15.39 15.62
N ASP A 430 9.94 16.25 15.85
CA ASP A 430 11.18 16.32 15.07
C ASP A 430 12.39 16.29 15.99
N VAL A 431 13.15 15.21 15.92
CA VAL A 431 14.42 15.00 16.64
C VAL A 431 15.57 14.72 15.66
N GLY A 432 15.27 14.69 14.37
CA GLY A 432 16.17 14.30 13.30
C GLY A 432 17.21 15.35 12.89
N GLY A 433 18.01 14.99 11.87
CA GLY A 433 18.88 15.94 11.15
C GLY A 433 18.05 16.95 10.34
N PRO A 434 18.65 17.88 9.55
CA PRO A 434 17.93 19.06 9.06
C PRO A 434 16.71 18.67 8.23
N ASN A 435 15.52 18.85 8.81
CA ASN A 435 14.23 18.42 8.26
C ASN A 435 13.37 19.65 7.97
N ILE A 436 12.83 19.74 6.76
CA ILE A 436 11.98 20.85 6.32
C ILE A 436 10.54 20.59 6.76
N ILE A 437 10.05 21.35 7.75
CA ILE A 437 8.70 21.23 8.29
C ILE A 437 7.95 22.54 8.07
N GLN A 438 6.96 22.54 7.17
CA GLN A 438 6.25 23.76 6.78
C GLN A 438 4.81 23.47 6.36
N PHE A 439 3.89 24.44 6.48
CA PHE A 439 2.54 24.35 5.95
C PHE A 439 1.72 23.14 6.46
N ASN A 440 2.00 22.65 7.67
CA ASN A 440 1.28 21.52 8.25
C ASN A 440 0.11 22.02 9.11
N ARG A 441 -1.13 21.72 8.73
CA ARG A 441 -2.29 22.07 9.54
C ARG A 441 -2.26 21.27 10.84
N GLY A 442 -2.33 21.97 11.98
CA GLY A 442 -2.19 21.38 13.31
C GLY A 442 -0.76 21.40 13.85
N PHE A 443 0.20 21.98 13.11
CA PHE A 443 1.56 22.21 13.58
C PHE A 443 2.13 23.49 12.96
N THR A 444 2.01 24.61 13.68
CA THR A 444 2.37 25.95 13.22
C THR A 444 3.88 26.17 13.28
N THR A 445 4.52 26.29 12.12
CA THR A 445 5.96 26.61 11.96
C THR A 445 6.22 28.04 11.45
N GLU A 446 5.16 28.72 11.00
CA GLU A 446 5.22 30.08 10.49
C GLU A 446 4.02 30.89 10.99
N ASN A 447 4.28 32.12 11.45
CA ASN A 447 3.23 33.06 11.84
C ASN A 447 3.71 34.50 11.64
N SER A 448 2.75 35.42 11.58
CA SER A 448 3.03 36.85 11.43
C SER A 448 1.94 37.68 12.07
N GLY A 449 2.25 38.93 12.38
CA GLY A 449 1.28 39.85 12.96
C GLY A 449 1.85 41.24 13.21
N THR A 450 1.20 41.97 14.10
CA THR A 450 1.64 43.28 14.56
C THR A 450 1.78 43.32 16.07
N ALA A 451 2.64 44.20 16.57
CA ALA A 451 2.82 44.48 17.99
C ALA A 451 2.89 45.99 18.22
N ILE A 452 2.41 46.46 19.36
CA ILE A 452 2.40 47.89 19.71
C ILE A 452 3.14 48.09 21.03
N ILE A 453 4.16 48.94 21.03
CA ILE A 453 4.71 49.52 22.25
C ILE A 453 3.91 50.78 22.54
N SER A 454 3.11 50.77 23.60
CA SER A 454 2.29 51.92 23.99
C SER A 454 3.16 53.10 24.43
N ALA A 455 2.67 54.32 24.22
CA ALA A 455 3.31 55.55 24.69
C ALA A 455 3.74 55.42 26.18
N GLY A 456 4.96 55.83 26.49
CA GLY A 456 5.54 55.71 27.83
C GLY A 456 6.17 54.36 28.18
N SER A 457 5.93 53.30 27.40
CA SER A 457 6.55 51.96 27.60
C SER A 457 7.79 51.77 26.72
N THR A 458 8.73 50.92 27.11
CA THR A 458 9.94 50.66 26.31
C THR A 458 9.95 49.29 25.64
N SER A 459 8.95 48.44 25.89
CA SER A 459 8.90 47.09 25.32
C SER A 459 7.50 46.51 25.20
N VAL A 460 7.36 45.47 24.39
CA VAL A 460 6.16 44.65 24.24
C VAL A 460 6.53 43.18 24.03
N ILE A 461 5.80 42.28 24.70
CA ILE A 461 5.92 40.83 24.50
C ILE A 461 5.03 40.42 23.33
N VAL A 462 5.60 39.73 22.35
CA VAL A 462 4.90 39.16 21.20
C VAL A 462 4.75 37.65 21.42
N ASN A 463 3.50 37.21 21.57
CA ASN A 463 3.18 35.78 21.57
C ASN A 463 3.08 35.31 20.11
N HIS A 464 4.04 34.51 19.64
CA HIS A 464 4.16 34.17 18.23
C HIS A 464 3.28 32.98 17.82
N GLY A 465 2.82 32.15 18.76
CA GLY A 465 1.90 31.03 18.49
C GLY A 465 2.45 29.92 17.57
N LEU A 466 3.77 29.71 17.60
CA LEU A 466 4.43 28.62 16.85
C LEU A 466 4.50 27.40 17.77
N ASP A 467 4.37 26.21 17.19
CA ASP A 467 4.53 24.93 17.91
C ASP A 467 6.00 24.50 18.02
N ARG A 468 6.88 25.10 17.19
CA ARG A 468 8.34 24.95 17.26
C ARG A 468 8.97 26.26 17.71
N GLU A 469 9.91 26.17 18.65
CA GLU A 469 10.65 27.33 19.16
C GLU A 469 11.52 27.94 18.04
N PRO A 470 11.33 29.22 17.69
CA PRO A 470 12.17 29.91 16.72
C PRO A 470 13.51 30.33 17.33
N THR A 471 14.51 30.53 16.49
CA THR A 471 15.75 31.25 16.83
C THR A 471 15.65 32.73 16.46
N SER A 472 16.62 33.55 16.87
CA SER A 472 16.66 34.95 16.43
C SER A 472 16.84 35.12 14.91
N ALA A 473 17.40 34.13 14.21
CA ALA A 473 17.53 34.14 12.75
C ALA A 473 16.18 33.93 12.05
N ASP A 474 15.19 33.37 12.75
CA ASP A 474 13.87 33.02 12.23
C ASP A 474 12.86 34.18 12.31
N ILE A 475 13.23 35.25 13.01
CA ILE A 475 12.34 36.36 13.35
C ILE A 475 12.77 37.63 12.61
N THR A 476 11.82 38.25 11.92
CA THR A 476 11.97 39.60 11.37
C THR A 476 10.97 40.54 12.03
N VAL A 477 11.46 41.68 12.52
CA VAL A 477 10.66 42.76 13.11
C VAL A 477 10.90 44.04 12.31
N THR A 478 9.84 44.77 11.98
CA THR A 478 9.93 46.00 11.16
C THR A 478 8.99 47.06 11.73
N PRO A 479 9.51 48.25 12.14
CA PRO A 479 8.65 49.37 12.51
C PRO A 479 7.75 49.76 11.33
N ILE A 480 6.48 49.97 11.62
CA ILE A 480 5.48 50.43 10.63
C ILE A 480 4.91 51.81 10.98
N THR A 481 5.40 52.41 12.06
CA THR A 481 5.17 53.81 12.45
C THR A 481 6.51 54.47 12.80
N ASP A 482 6.49 55.80 12.99
CA ASP A 482 7.61 56.52 13.59
C ASP A 482 7.95 55.97 14.99
N LEU A 483 9.23 55.99 15.38
CA LEU A 483 9.69 55.54 16.70
C LEU A 483 9.37 56.55 17.82
N ALA A 484 8.72 57.67 17.49
CA ALA A 484 8.12 58.63 18.39
C ALA A 484 9.06 59.15 19.49
N GLY A 485 10.32 59.38 19.13
CA GLY A 485 11.37 59.90 20.03
C GLY A 485 12.42 58.86 20.44
N ALA A 486 12.20 57.58 20.16
CA ALA A 486 13.24 56.56 20.24
C ALA A 486 14.14 56.58 18.98
N SER A 487 15.40 56.16 19.12
CA SER A 487 16.41 56.19 18.06
C SER A 487 16.67 54.83 17.44
N TYR A 488 16.50 53.74 18.21
CA TYR A 488 16.70 52.38 17.72
C TYR A 488 15.78 51.38 18.43
N TYR A 489 15.63 50.22 17.81
CA TYR A 489 14.85 49.10 18.31
C TYR A 489 15.66 47.81 18.23
N TRP A 490 15.32 46.85 19.07
CA TRP A 490 15.85 45.49 19.02
C TRP A 490 14.78 44.52 19.49
N PHE A 491 15.04 43.23 19.31
CA PHE A 491 14.25 42.18 19.97
C PHE A 491 15.19 41.19 20.65
N ASP A 492 14.70 40.57 21.73
CA ASP A 492 15.40 39.55 22.50
C ASP A 492 14.39 38.61 23.18
N LEU A 493 14.85 37.82 24.16
CA LEU A 493 14.04 36.91 24.97
C LEU A 493 13.20 35.93 24.12
N VAL A 494 13.73 35.51 22.98
CA VAL A 494 13.13 34.49 22.12
C VAL A 494 13.06 33.18 22.92
N ASN A 495 11.86 32.63 23.02
CA ASN A 495 11.58 31.36 23.68
C ASN A 495 10.46 30.62 22.91
N ALA A 496 10.08 29.42 23.38
CA ALA A 496 9.08 28.57 22.74
C ALA A 496 7.67 29.19 22.53
N THR A 497 7.34 30.32 23.17
CA THR A 497 6.01 30.93 23.08
C THR A 497 6.01 32.40 22.68
N SER A 498 7.14 33.09 22.87
CA SER A 498 7.21 34.54 22.72
C SER A 498 8.61 35.07 22.41
N PHE A 499 8.66 36.32 21.98
CA PHE A 499 9.86 37.16 21.98
C PHE A 499 9.47 38.59 22.42
N THR A 500 10.44 39.41 22.80
CA THR A 500 10.17 40.78 23.26
C THR A 500 10.79 41.80 22.31
N ILE A 501 10.00 42.80 21.89
CA ILE A 501 10.48 43.94 21.11
C ILE A 501 10.73 45.11 22.07
N HIS A 502 11.82 45.84 21.87
CA HIS A 502 12.21 46.99 22.70
C HIS A 502 12.53 48.22 21.85
N VAL A 503 12.45 49.37 22.49
CA VAL A 503 12.97 50.67 22.03
C VAL A 503 13.88 51.28 23.10
N ASP A 504 14.81 52.14 22.69
CA ASP A 504 15.84 52.70 23.57
C ASP A 504 15.36 53.81 24.51
N ALA A 505 14.21 54.42 24.21
CA ALA A 505 13.57 55.43 25.03
C ALA A 505 12.05 55.30 24.99
N SER A 506 11.38 55.74 26.06
CA SER A 506 9.91 55.78 26.10
C SER A 506 9.36 56.66 24.97
N PRO A 507 8.57 56.11 24.05
CA PRO A 507 8.04 56.85 22.93
C PRO A 507 6.92 57.79 23.37
N THR A 508 6.78 58.90 22.66
CA THR A 508 5.79 59.96 22.91
C THR A 508 4.40 59.63 22.37
N SER A 509 4.30 58.64 21.48
CA SER A 509 3.07 58.02 20.99
C SER A 509 3.26 56.52 20.83
N ASP A 510 2.19 55.78 20.57
CA ASP A 510 2.27 54.35 20.29
C ASP A 510 3.18 54.06 19.07
N VAL A 511 4.04 53.05 19.20
CA VAL A 511 4.93 52.59 18.12
C VAL A 511 4.50 51.18 17.71
N ALA A 512 4.12 51.02 16.45
CA ALA A 512 3.70 49.74 15.90
C ALA A 512 4.81 49.07 15.08
N PHE A 513 4.88 47.75 15.21
CA PHE A 513 5.79 46.87 14.48
C PHE A 513 4.99 45.80 13.74
N ALA A 514 5.38 45.50 12.50
CA ALA A 514 5.05 44.24 11.85
C ALA A 514 6.11 43.20 12.23
N TRP A 515 5.69 41.96 12.42
CA TRP A 515 6.60 40.85 12.69
C TRP A 515 6.25 39.60 11.87
N ARG A 516 7.27 38.81 11.55
CA ARG A 516 7.15 37.48 10.95
C ARG A 516 8.13 36.54 11.65
N ALA A 517 7.68 35.34 11.96
CA ALA A 517 8.49 34.27 12.50
C ALA A 517 8.29 33.01 11.65
N GLU A 518 9.37 32.39 11.21
CA GLU A 518 9.37 31.14 10.44
C GLU A 518 10.54 30.29 10.89
N THR A 519 10.27 29.18 11.57
CA THR A 519 11.35 28.34 12.12
C THR A 519 12.20 27.76 11.01
N SER A 520 13.51 28.02 11.04
CA SER A 520 14.45 27.40 10.12
C SER A 520 14.55 25.90 10.40
N SER A 521 14.49 25.16 9.29
CA SER A 521 14.66 23.71 9.19
C SER A 521 16.10 23.31 8.95
#